data_AF-A0AA39P8M1-F1
#
_entry.id   AF-A0AA39P8M1-F1
#
_cell.length_a   1.000
_cell.length_b   1.000
_cell.length_c   1.000
_cell.angle_alpha   90.00
_cell.angle_beta   90.00
_cell.angle_gamma   90.00
#
_symmetry.space_group_name_H-M   'P 1'
#
loop_
_entity.id
_entity.type
_entity.pdbx_description
1 polymer ?
#
loop_
_entity_poly.entity_id
_entity_poly.type
_entity_poly.pdbx_seq_one_letter_code
_entity_poly.pdbx_strand_id
1 'polypeptide(L)'
;MNLAFIESTQTGLHIFPRHSSSHTWAPFTNATTFRLLKWFYNSDKKTLEDLDRLVYDVLLQPDFSVHECEDFSAAREARRLDKPDIFNSDVWKQDSVEIRLPQKDFAWNSETEAPVVKVDGVWHRSLTEVITSAFQDSLASNFHLKGYKEMWKASEDSPAERIYGEVYTSPAYLEMEEKVRAAQAQLDMEMASKSDTSDTDSINDIQTAPVPASPLTSTTSINSNSTVPSESDSERSSSSSTRSSPLPSPLKKPTIPPHIAIENIVVPIMVYTDSTHLANFGDASLWPGYLFVGLLSKLLTAMPDAYAAHHFVYMPELPDIIQDVYQAKFGEPAPDALLTHLKRELAQAVWHLLLDDEFKDAYRHGVIVQCWDGIFRRLFPRFFAYSADYPEKMLMACLKTLGMCLCPRCLIRKPEVSQMGTINDIKRRLTKAHQDNHPTCWRIEEARKKIFLKGKAINSTHVEALLKDESLIPTWNAFSEFFQDVNVDMNFYILFIIDLMHEFELGVFKALFIHLIRICYAIGAHAVQILNERYGPAASMSLVLMPLS
;
A
#
# COMPACT_ATOMS: atom_id res chain seq x y z
N MET A 1 13.39 14.03 3.74
CA MET A 1 13.02 12.99 4.72
C MET A 1 11.71 13.43 5.36
N ASN A 2 10.60 12.70 5.21
CA ASN A 2 9.41 13.01 6.01
C ASN A 2 9.66 12.51 7.44
N LEU A 3 9.96 13.43 8.36
CA LEU A 3 10.25 13.14 9.77
C LEU A 3 9.07 12.54 10.56
N ALA A 4 7.91 12.40 9.92
CA ALA A 4 6.85 11.46 10.34
C ALA A 4 7.41 10.04 10.60
N PHE A 5 8.51 9.67 9.93
CA PHE A 5 9.25 8.42 10.12
C PHE A 5 9.89 8.26 11.52
N ILE A 6 10.30 9.36 12.17
CA ILE A 6 10.92 9.32 13.51
C ILE A 6 9.86 9.53 14.60
N GLU A 7 8.90 10.44 14.40
CA GLU A 7 7.89 10.75 15.42
C GLU A 7 6.86 9.63 15.64
N SER A 8 6.58 8.79 14.62
CA SER A 8 5.71 7.62 14.80
C SER A 8 6.24 6.57 15.79
N THR A 9 7.55 6.57 16.05
CA THR A 9 8.17 5.69 17.06
C THR A 9 8.06 6.23 18.49
N GLN A 10 7.77 7.52 18.66
CA GLN A 10 7.60 8.14 19.98
C GLN A 10 6.14 8.15 20.46
N THR A 11 5.16 8.11 19.56
CA THR A 11 3.72 8.21 19.89
C THR A 11 2.98 6.87 19.81
N GLY A 12 3.70 5.76 19.93
CA GLY A 12 3.12 4.42 20.06
C GLY A 12 1.86 4.44 20.94
N LEU A 13 0.73 4.18 20.28
CA LEU A 13 -0.60 3.90 20.80
C LEU A 13 -0.67 3.83 22.34
N HIS A 14 -1.41 4.76 22.94
CA HIS A 14 -1.90 4.67 24.31
C HIS A 14 -2.92 3.52 24.45
N ILE A 15 -2.54 2.28 24.19
CA ILE A 15 -3.37 1.10 24.46
C ILE A 15 -2.45 -0.06 24.92
N PHE A 16 -2.51 -0.35 26.23
CA PHE A 16 -1.90 -1.49 26.99
C PHE A 16 -0.52 -1.28 27.68
N PRO A 17 -0.28 -1.95 28.84
CA PRO A 17 0.57 -1.43 29.91
C PRO A 17 2.07 -1.59 29.60
N ARG A 18 2.80 -0.51 29.91
CA ARG A 18 4.26 -0.37 29.84
C ARG A 18 4.99 -1.66 30.27
N HIS A 19 5.55 -2.39 29.31
CA HIS A 19 6.78 -3.12 29.54
C HIS A 19 7.97 -2.22 29.16
N SER A 20 8.92 -2.17 30.08
CA SER A 20 9.93 -1.14 30.27
C SER A 20 11.15 -1.31 29.36
N SER A 21 11.27 -0.50 28.32
CA SER A 21 12.52 0.11 27.85
C SER A 21 12.30 0.98 26.59
N SER A 22 11.50 2.03 26.67
CA SER A 22 11.48 3.05 25.61
C SER A 22 12.65 4.00 25.84
N HIS A 23 13.75 3.83 25.10
CA HIS A 23 14.76 4.89 25.02
C HIS A 23 14.10 6.13 24.39
N THR A 24 14.03 7.24 25.12
CA THR A 24 13.33 8.49 24.70
C THR A 24 13.81 9.03 23.35
N TRP A 25 15.01 8.65 22.93
CA TRP A 25 15.69 9.15 21.75
C TRP A 25 15.85 8.11 20.65
N ALA A 26 15.15 6.97 20.74
CA ALA A 26 15.15 5.95 19.71
C ALA A 26 14.83 6.56 18.32
N PRO A 27 15.49 6.12 17.23
CA PRO A 27 16.46 5.03 17.21
C PRO A 27 17.81 5.42 17.83
N PHE A 28 18.12 6.68 18.14
CA PHE A 28 19.44 7.17 18.57
C PHE A 28 19.89 6.73 19.97
N THR A 29 21.21 6.56 20.10
CA THR A 29 21.88 6.12 21.32
C THR A 29 21.89 7.19 22.40
N ASN A 30 21.80 8.47 22.03
CA ASN A 30 21.77 9.61 22.95
C ASN A 30 21.03 10.83 22.35
N ALA A 31 20.71 11.80 23.21
CA ALA A 31 19.96 13.00 22.85
C ALA A 31 20.75 13.93 21.92
N THR A 32 22.07 14.04 22.12
CA THR A 32 22.98 14.84 21.29
C THR A 32 22.89 14.43 19.81
N THR A 33 23.01 13.14 19.54
CA THR A 33 22.94 12.55 18.19
C THR A 33 21.57 12.76 17.57
N PHE A 34 20.49 12.53 18.33
CA PHE A 34 19.12 12.78 17.88
C PHE A 34 18.93 14.24 17.46
N ARG A 35 19.34 15.21 18.29
CA ARG A 35 19.13 16.63 18.00
C ARG A 35 19.93 17.10 16.79
N LEU A 36 21.20 16.68 16.67
CA LEU A 36 22.05 17.00 15.52
C LEU A 36 21.44 16.50 14.21
N LEU A 37 20.95 15.26 14.20
CA LEU A 37 20.35 14.66 12.99
C LEU A 37 18.93 15.19 12.74
N LYS A 38 18.13 15.42 13.78
CA LYS A 38 16.83 16.08 13.67
C LYS A 38 16.97 17.46 13.05
N TRP A 39 17.94 18.27 13.48
CA TRP A 39 18.24 19.56 12.85
C TRP A 39 18.69 19.38 11.39
N PHE A 40 19.64 18.47 11.14
CA PHE A 40 20.19 18.22 9.80
C PHE A 40 19.10 17.80 8.78
N TYR A 41 18.17 16.94 9.18
CA TYR A 41 17.10 16.43 8.30
C TYR A 41 15.87 17.35 8.22
N ASN A 42 15.71 18.31 9.14
CA ASN A 42 14.66 19.35 9.07
C ASN A 42 15.07 20.55 8.21
N SER A 43 16.33 20.62 7.80
CA SER A 43 16.85 21.72 6.99
C SER A 43 17.01 21.31 5.54
N ASP A 44 16.17 21.86 4.67
CA ASP A 44 16.29 21.67 3.22
C ASP A 44 17.33 22.63 2.60
N LYS A 45 17.75 23.68 3.33
CA LYS A 45 18.71 24.70 2.89
C LYS A 45 19.44 25.33 4.08
N LYS A 46 20.75 25.52 3.95
CA LYS A 46 21.53 26.30 4.93
C LYS A 46 21.15 27.78 4.85
N THR A 47 20.55 28.30 5.90
CA THR A 47 20.23 29.73 6.07
C THR A 47 20.80 30.24 7.40
N LEU A 48 20.78 31.56 7.61
CA LEU A 48 21.17 32.15 8.91
C LEU A 48 20.21 31.72 10.02
N GLU A 49 18.90 31.67 9.72
CA GLU A 49 17.90 31.16 10.67
C GLU A 49 18.11 29.69 11.01
N ASP A 50 18.52 28.88 10.04
CA ASP A 50 18.84 27.48 10.26
C ASP A 50 20.08 27.30 11.15
N LEU A 51 21.06 28.18 11.02
CA LEU A 51 22.21 28.23 11.93
C LEU A 51 21.79 28.64 13.35
N ASP A 52 20.86 29.58 13.50
CA ASP A 52 20.30 29.94 14.80
C ASP A 52 19.57 28.74 15.44
N ARG A 53 18.78 27.98 14.66
CA ARG A 53 18.13 26.76 15.14
C ARG A 53 19.13 25.69 15.59
N LEU A 54 20.27 25.54 14.91
CA LEU A 54 21.34 24.65 15.41
C LEU A 54 21.80 25.09 16.81
N VAL A 55 21.97 26.39 17.05
CA VAL A 55 22.42 26.88 18.35
C VAL A 55 21.35 26.68 19.42
N TYR A 56 20.13 27.17 19.19
CA TYR A 56 19.08 27.18 20.22
C TYR A 56 18.40 25.82 20.42
N ASP A 57 18.13 25.08 19.34
CA ASP A 57 17.35 23.84 19.39
C ASP A 57 18.22 22.58 19.52
N VAL A 58 19.54 22.72 19.37
CA VAL A 58 20.52 21.64 19.53
C VAL A 58 21.56 21.96 20.60
N LEU A 59 22.45 22.94 20.35
CA LEU A 59 23.65 23.13 21.19
C LEU A 59 23.36 23.63 22.61
N LEU A 60 22.33 24.45 22.79
CA LEU A 60 21.95 25.02 24.09
C LEU A 60 20.96 24.15 24.88
N GLN A 61 20.58 22.99 24.34
CA GLN A 61 19.63 22.12 25.01
C GLN A 61 20.29 21.42 26.20
N PRO A 62 19.57 21.25 27.33
CA PRO A 62 20.16 20.73 28.57
C PRO A 62 20.62 19.28 28.49
N ASP A 63 20.14 18.54 27.50
CA ASP A 63 20.46 17.15 27.18
C ASP A 63 21.52 17.03 26.08
N PHE A 64 22.06 18.15 25.57
CA PHE A 64 23.18 18.15 24.63
C PHE A 64 24.52 18.06 25.39
N SER A 65 25.38 17.15 24.96
CA SER A 65 26.69 16.92 25.55
C SER A 65 27.79 16.95 24.51
N VAL A 66 28.76 17.84 24.68
CA VAL A 66 29.92 17.93 23.78
C VAL A 66 30.75 16.64 23.80
N HIS A 67 30.82 15.93 24.93
CA HIS A 67 31.54 14.66 25.01
C HIS A 67 30.93 13.57 24.13
N GLU A 68 29.60 13.60 23.92
CA GLU A 68 28.92 12.66 23.03
C GLU A 68 29.21 12.94 21.54
N CYS A 69 29.79 14.11 21.22
CA CYS A 69 30.23 14.46 19.87
C CYS A 69 31.63 13.93 19.53
N GLU A 70 32.45 13.52 20.51
CA GLU A 70 33.85 13.13 20.28
C GLU A 70 33.98 11.97 19.28
N ASP A 71 33.04 11.01 19.36
CA ASP A 71 32.98 9.85 18.45
C ASP A 71 31.89 9.98 17.37
N PHE A 72 31.21 11.13 17.26
CA PHE A 72 30.07 11.29 16.35
C PHE A 72 30.49 11.12 14.87
N SER A 73 29.69 10.37 14.11
CA SER A 73 29.87 10.19 12.68
C SER A 73 28.52 10.19 11.98
N ALA A 74 28.21 11.26 11.25
CA ALA A 74 26.96 11.36 10.49
C ALA A 74 26.75 10.17 9.54
N ALA A 75 27.81 9.66 8.91
CA ALA A 75 27.74 8.48 8.05
C ALA A 75 27.40 7.19 8.83
N ARG A 76 27.93 7.02 10.05
CA ARG A 76 27.58 5.88 10.90
C ARG A 76 26.14 5.97 11.37
N GLU A 77 25.67 7.16 11.73
CA GLU A 77 24.29 7.36 12.18
C GLU A 77 23.28 7.24 11.04
N ALA A 78 23.63 7.70 9.83
CA ALA A 78 22.85 7.43 8.61
C ALA A 78 22.73 5.91 8.36
N ARG A 79 23.84 5.16 8.43
CA ARG A 79 23.81 3.68 8.35
C ARG A 79 23.02 3.00 9.46
N ARG A 80 22.78 3.69 10.57
CA ARG A 80 21.97 3.20 11.67
C ARG A 80 20.48 3.41 11.39
N LEU A 81 20.14 4.53 10.74
CA LEU A 81 18.81 4.80 10.20
C LEU A 81 18.45 3.89 9.01
N ASP A 82 19.46 3.37 8.29
CA ASP A 82 19.29 2.35 7.24
C ASP A 82 18.70 1.02 7.76
N LYS A 83 18.63 0.81 9.09
CA LYS A 83 17.99 -0.34 9.74
C LYS A 83 16.87 0.16 10.66
N PRO A 84 15.67 0.42 10.12
CA PRO A 84 14.63 1.06 10.92
C PRO A 84 14.13 0.10 12.01
N ASP A 85 14.09 0.60 13.26
CA ASP A 85 13.55 -0.11 14.44
C ASP A 85 12.03 -0.38 14.36
N ILE A 86 11.36 0.14 13.32
CA ILE A 86 9.92 -0.05 13.07
C ILE A 86 9.53 -1.52 12.96
N PHE A 87 10.47 -2.38 12.56
CA PHE A 87 10.28 -3.81 12.37
C PHE A 87 10.32 -4.61 13.68
N ASN A 88 10.59 -3.97 14.83
CA ASN A 88 10.55 -4.61 16.14
C ASN A 88 9.14 -4.65 16.75
N SER A 89 8.11 -4.18 16.04
CA SER A 89 6.70 -4.33 16.45
C SER A 89 6.12 -5.66 15.97
N ASP A 90 5.22 -6.22 16.76
CA ASP A 90 4.43 -7.43 16.48
C ASP A 90 3.46 -7.30 15.28
N VAL A 91 3.16 -6.09 14.82
CA VAL A 91 2.29 -5.86 13.65
C VAL A 91 2.99 -6.12 12.31
N TRP A 92 4.32 -6.08 12.26
CA TRP A 92 5.09 -6.29 11.05
C TRP A 92 5.48 -7.75 10.88
N LYS A 93 5.17 -8.31 9.71
CA LYS A 93 5.60 -9.64 9.28
C LYS A 93 6.79 -9.50 8.35
N GLN A 94 7.79 -10.36 8.53
CA GLN A 94 8.88 -10.52 7.58
C GLN A 94 8.69 -11.82 6.84
N ASP A 95 8.47 -11.71 5.53
CA ASP A 95 8.30 -12.84 4.64
C ASP A 95 9.27 -12.75 3.45
N SER A 96 9.15 -13.74 2.60
CA SER A 96 9.94 -13.91 1.40
C SER A 96 9.04 -14.28 0.23
N VAL A 97 9.42 -13.86 -0.96
CA VAL A 97 8.71 -14.19 -2.21
C VAL A 97 9.60 -14.99 -3.15
N GLU A 98 8.99 -15.79 -4.00
CA GLU A 98 9.70 -16.58 -5.00
C GLU A 98 9.48 -16.00 -6.40
N ILE A 99 10.55 -15.81 -7.15
CA ILE A 99 10.50 -15.37 -8.55
C ILE A 99 11.16 -16.42 -9.45
N ARG A 100 10.53 -16.68 -10.60
CA ARG A 100 10.99 -17.69 -11.56
C ARG A 100 12.08 -17.13 -12.47
N LEU A 101 13.10 -17.94 -12.73
CA LEU A 101 14.26 -17.60 -13.55
C LEU A 101 14.13 -18.22 -14.94
N PRO A 102 13.75 -17.46 -15.98
CA PRO A 102 13.80 -17.95 -17.34
C PRO A 102 15.23 -18.10 -17.84
N GLN A 103 15.46 -19.09 -18.71
CA GLN A 103 16.75 -19.36 -19.32
C GLN A 103 16.62 -19.23 -20.84
N LYS A 104 17.45 -18.37 -21.43
CA LYS A 104 17.52 -18.22 -22.88
C LYS A 104 18.09 -19.51 -23.50
N ASP A 105 17.58 -19.87 -24.66
CA ASP A 105 18.00 -21.04 -25.46
C ASP A 105 17.78 -22.39 -24.74
N PHE A 106 16.97 -22.41 -23.67
CA PHE A 106 16.52 -23.60 -22.97
C PHE A 106 14.99 -23.65 -22.87
N ALA A 107 14.40 -24.82 -23.12
CA ALA A 107 12.94 -25.01 -23.09
C ALA A 107 12.56 -25.91 -21.91
N TRP A 108 11.80 -25.36 -20.96
CA TRP A 108 11.17 -26.12 -19.88
C TRP A 108 9.91 -26.83 -20.39
N ASN A 109 9.53 -27.97 -19.81
CA ASN A 109 8.25 -28.61 -20.17
C ASN A 109 7.05 -27.79 -19.68
N SER A 110 7.24 -27.09 -18.56
CA SER A 110 6.27 -26.19 -17.94
C SER A 110 6.98 -25.00 -17.31
N GLU A 111 6.28 -23.87 -17.15
CA GLU A 111 6.83 -22.70 -16.44
C GLU A 111 7.13 -23.01 -14.97
N THR A 112 6.37 -23.93 -14.37
CA THR A 112 6.56 -24.39 -12.98
C THR A 112 7.85 -25.18 -12.75
N GLU A 113 8.44 -25.77 -13.79
CA GLU A 113 9.73 -26.48 -13.70
C GLU A 113 10.93 -25.52 -13.74
N ALA A 114 10.73 -24.26 -14.13
CA ALA A 114 11.80 -23.28 -14.15
C ALA A 114 12.33 -23.02 -12.73
N PRO A 115 13.66 -22.88 -12.54
CA PRO A 115 14.24 -22.59 -11.25
C PRO A 115 13.66 -21.32 -10.64
N VAL A 116 13.43 -21.35 -9.32
CA VAL A 116 13.03 -20.18 -8.56
C VAL A 116 14.20 -19.64 -7.76
N VAL A 117 14.19 -18.32 -7.54
CA VAL A 117 15.03 -17.67 -6.53
C VAL A 117 14.12 -17.08 -5.46
N LYS A 118 14.50 -17.32 -4.20
CA LYS A 118 13.84 -16.77 -3.03
C LYS A 118 14.42 -15.38 -2.75
N VAL A 119 13.55 -14.40 -2.63
CA VAL A 119 13.89 -13.02 -2.25
C VAL A 119 13.31 -12.78 -0.86
N ASP A 120 14.20 -12.73 0.14
CA ASP A 120 13.84 -12.38 1.51
C ASP A 120 13.71 -10.85 1.68
N GLY A 121 13.24 -10.42 2.85
CA GLY A 121 13.22 -9.00 3.21
C GLY A 121 11.96 -8.25 2.80
N VAL A 122 10.86 -8.96 2.53
CA VAL A 122 9.55 -8.34 2.36
C VAL A 122 8.95 -8.10 3.74
N TRP A 123 8.91 -6.85 4.16
CA TRP A 123 8.22 -6.48 5.40
C TRP A 123 6.82 -5.99 5.08
N HIS A 124 5.80 -6.56 5.72
CA HIS A 124 4.42 -6.20 5.42
C HIS A 124 3.48 -6.35 6.60
N ARG A 125 2.28 -5.77 6.45
CA ARG A 125 1.14 -5.88 7.35
C ARG A 125 -0.05 -6.42 6.56
N SER A 126 -0.96 -7.13 7.23
CA SER A 126 -2.22 -7.54 6.61
C SER A 126 -3.02 -6.30 6.21
N LEU A 127 -3.48 -6.23 4.95
CA LEU A 127 -4.33 -5.14 4.48
C LEU A 127 -5.64 -5.07 5.29
N THR A 128 -6.20 -6.22 5.65
CA THR A 128 -7.40 -6.32 6.50
C THR A 128 -7.15 -5.75 7.89
N GLU A 129 -6.00 -6.03 8.48
CA GLU A 129 -5.60 -5.50 9.79
C GLU A 129 -5.36 -4.00 9.74
N VAL A 130 -4.68 -3.50 8.70
CA VAL A 130 -4.46 -2.06 8.48
C VAL A 130 -5.79 -1.33 8.41
N ILE A 131 -6.74 -1.82 7.59
CA ILE A 131 -8.08 -1.22 7.46
C ILE A 131 -8.83 -1.30 8.79
N THR A 132 -8.80 -2.45 9.47
CA THR A 132 -9.46 -2.64 10.76
C THR A 132 -8.94 -1.64 11.81
N SER A 133 -7.62 -1.48 11.90
CA SER A 133 -6.97 -0.54 12.82
C SER A 133 -7.36 0.91 12.52
N ALA A 134 -7.49 1.28 11.24
CA ALA A 134 -7.92 2.62 10.85
C ALA A 134 -9.34 2.96 11.34
N PHE A 135 -10.25 1.98 11.41
CA PHE A 135 -11.61 2.17 11.92
C PHE A 135 -11.74 2.09 13.45
N GLN A 136 -10.74 1.52 14.11
CA GLN A 136 -10.62 1.47 15.57
C GLN A 136 -9.93 2.69 16.14
N ASP A 137 -9.15 3.40 15.33
CA ASP A 137 -8.50 4.64 15.71
C ASP A 137 -9.52 5.78 15.91
N SER A 138 -9.22 6.67 16.87
CA SER A 138 -10.04 7.86 17.14
C SER A 138 -10.24 8.78 15.93
N LEU A 139 -9.32 8.78 14.97
CA LEU A 139 -9.41 9.54 13.72
C LEU A 139 -10.63 9.12 12.89
N ALA A 140 -11.10 7.88 13.01
CA ALA A 140 -12.30 7.39 12.34
C ALA A 140 -13.58 8.14 12.75
N SER A 141 -13.55 8.93 13.83
CA SER A 141 -14.61 9.89 14.17
C SER A 141 -14.86 10.94 13.06
N ASN A 142 -13.85 11.17 12.21
CA ASN A 142 -13.91 12.11 11.09
C ASN A 142 -14.22 11.42 9.75
N PHE A 143 -14.51 10.11 9.74
CA PHE A 143 -14.84 9.42 8.49
C PHE A 143 -16.25 9.78 8.01
N HIS A 144 -16.35 10.14 6.74
CA HIS A 144 -17.61 10.25 6.02
C HIS A 144 -18.11 8.85 5.61
N LEU A 145 -18.74 8.15 6.55
CA LEU A 145 -19.19 6.76 6.38
C LEU A 145 -20.30 6.56 5.33
N LYS A 146 -20.94 7.64 4.88
CA LYS A 146 -21.99 7.63 3.85
C LYS A 146 -21.70 8.67 2.79
N GLY A 147 -21.84 8.27 1.54
CA GLY A 147 -21.58 9.14 0.41
C GLY A 147 -22.71 10.14 0.20
N TYR A 148 -22.37 11.30 -0.33
CA TYR A 148 -23.35 12.34 -0.68
C TYR A 148 -22.91 13.12 -1.92
N LYS A 149 -23.84 13.88 -2.50
CA LYS A 149 -23.54 14.82 -3.60
C LYS A 149 -23.31 16.19 -3.00
N GLU A 150 -22.11 16.72 -3.15
CA GLU A 150 -21.81 18.08 -2.75
C GLU A 150 -22.19 19.06 -3.86
N MET A 151 -23.00 20.07 -3.53
CA MET A 151 -23.51 21.03 -4.50
C MET A 151 -23.13 22.44 -4.06
N TRP A 152 -22.59 23.24 -4.98
CA TRP A 152 -22.30 24.64 -4.77
C TRP A 152 -23.39 25.51 -5.39
N LYS A 153 -23.72 26.62 -4.73
CA LYS A 153 -24.68 27.59 -5.24
C LYS A 153 -24.14 29.00 -4.99
N ALA A 154 -23.84 29.74 -6.06
CA ALA A 154 -23.22 31.07 -5.96
C ALA A 154 -24.15 32.12 -5.30
N SER A 155 -25.45 32.04 -5.58
CA SER A 155 -26.52 32.88 -5.04
C SER A 155 -27.83 32.10 -5.03
N GLU A 156 -28.86 32.58 -4.33
CA GLU A 156 -30.18 31.90 -4.28
C GLU A 156 -30.82 31.71 -5.67
N ASP A 157 -30.51 32.57 -6.63
CA ASP A 157 -31.04 32.49 -8.00
C ASP A 157 -30.15 31.69 -8.95
N SER A 158 -28.91 31.38 -8.55
CA SER A 158 -27.98 30.63 -9.40
C SER A 158 -28.32 29.14 -9.44
N PRO A 159 -28.12 28.44 -10.57
CA PRO A 159 -28.24 26.99 -10.60
C PRO A 159 -27.21 26.36 -9.65
N ALA A 160 -27.61 25.26 -9.01
CA ALA A 160 -26.68 24.49 -8.18
C ALA A 160 -25.73 23.68 -9.09
N GLU A 161 -24.44 23.78 -8.80
CA GLU A 161 -23.38 23.10 -9.55
C GLU A 161 -22.79 21.96 -8.72
N ARG A 162 -22.47 20.84 -9.38
CA ARG A 162 -21.89 19.68 -8.69
C ARG A 162 -20.41 19.94 -8.39
N ILE A 163 -20.03 19.83 -7.11
CA ILE A 163 -18.62 19.82 -6.69
C ILE A 163 -18.08 18.39 -6.78
N TYR A 164 -16.85 18.28 -7.26
CA TYR A 164 -16.05 17.06 -7.23
C TYR A 164 -14.76 17.37 -6.48
N GLY A 165 -14.55 16.73 -5.33
CA GLY A 165 -13.39 17.00 -4.50
C GLY A 165 -12.94 15.83 -3.65
N GLU A 166 -13.87 15.02 -3.16
CA GLU A 166 -13.59 13.94 -2.21
C GLU A 166 -14.10 12.60 -2.74
N VAL A 167 -13.44 11.51 -2.33
CA VAL A 167 -13.81 10.16 -2.76
C VAL A 167 -15.24 9.81 -2.38
N TYR A 168 -15.66 10.06 -1.14
CA TYR A 168 -17.02 9.83 -0.64
C TYR A 168 -18.09 10.73 -1.31
N THR A 169 -17.67 11.76 -2.06
CA THR A 169 -18.58 12.57 -2.88
C THR A 169 -18.59 12.17 -4.36
N SER A 170 -17.74 11.22 -4.76
CA SER A 170 -17.57 10.85 -6.16
C SER A 170 -18.72 9.97 -6.69
N PRO A 171 -19.07 10.07 -7.99
CA PRO A 171 -20.04 9.16 -8.59
C PRO A 171 -19.68 7.67 -8.41
N ALA A 172 -18.39 7.33 -8.51
CA ALA A 172 -17.91 5.97 -8.37
C ALA A 172 -18.16 5.41 -6.95
N TYR A 173 -17.90 6.19 -5.91
CA TYR A 173 -18.18 5.77 -4.53
C TYR A 173 -19.67 5.58 -4.29
N LEU A 174 -20.50 6.51 -4.76
CA LEU A 174 -21.96 6.41 -4.61
C LEU A 174 -22.51 5.16 -5.31
N GLU A 175 -21.98 4.78 -6.47
CA GLU A 175 -22.34 3.55 -7.16
C GLU A 175 -21.93 2.30 -6.36
N MET A 176 -20.74 2.29 -5.75
CA MET A 176 -20.30 1.20 -4.89
C MET A 176 -21.21 1.04 -3.66
N GLU A 177 -21.59 2.15 -3.03
CA GLU A 177 -22.49 2.13 -1.87
C GLU A 177 -23.88 1.61 -2.24
N GLU A 178 -24.41 2.03 -3.39
CA GLU A 178 -25.68 1.53 -3.93
C GLU A 178 -25.65 0.01 -4.16
N LYS A 179 -24.57 -0.51 -4.76
CA LYS A 179 -24.42 -1.96 -5.00
C LYS A 179 -24.48 -2.75 -3.69
N VAL A 180 -23.80 -2.30 -2.64
CA VAL A 180 -23.82 -2.96 -1.33
C VAL A 180 -25.21 -2.86 -0.69
N ARG A 181 -25.87 -1.71 -0.79
CA ARG A 181 -27.23 -1.51 -0.27
C ARG A 181 -28.25 -2.41 -0.96
N ALA A 182 -28.21 -2.48 -2.30
CA ALA A 182 -29.09 -3.31 -3.10
C ALA A 182 -28.89 -4.81 -2.79
N ALA A 183 -27.64 -5.26 -2.65
CA ALA A 183 -27.33 -6.63 -2.27
C ALA A 183 -27.86 -6.98 -0.86
N GLN A 184 -27.73 -6.07 0.10
CA GLN A 184 -28.28 -6.28 1.45
C GLN A 184 -29.81 -6.37 1.42
N ALA A 185 -30.48 -5.48 0.68
CA ALA A 185 -31.94 -5.51 0.56
C ALA A 185 -32.44 -6.83 -0.05
N GLN A 186 -31.74 -7.38 -1.05
CA GLN A 186 -32.06 -8.69 -1.61
C GLN A 186 -31.93 -9.82 -0.58
N LEU A 187 -30.83 -9.83 0.19
CA LEU A 187 -30.64 -10.82 1.26
C LEU A 187 -31.74 -10.72 2.33
N ASP A 188 -32.12 -9.50 2.72
CA ASP A 188 -33.17 -9.28 3.71
C ASP A 188 -34.53 -9.80 3.21
N MET A 189 -34.85 -9.58 1.93
CA MET A 189 -36.06 -10.13 1.29
C MET A 189 -36.05 -11.66 1.25
N GLU A 190 -34.91 -12.28 0.92
CA GLU A 190 -34.75 -13.74 0.91
C GLU A 190 -34.91 -14.35 2.30
N MET A 191 -34.32 -13.72 3.33
CA MET A 191 -34.45 -14.15 4.72
C MET A 191 -35.90 -14.06 5.22
N ALA A 192 -36.60 -12.97 4.89
CA ALA A 192 -38.02 -12.82 5.23
C ALA A 192 -38.91 -13.87 4.56
N SER A 193 -38.63 -14.22 3.29
CA SER A 193 -39.37 -15.27 2.58
C SER A 193 -39.20 -16.68 3.18
N LYS A 194 -38.04 -16.93 3.82
CA LYS A 194 -37.73 -18.21 4.47
C LYS A 194 -38.35 -18.33 5.88
N SER A 195 -38.57 -17.22 6.59
CA SER A 195 -39.27 -17.25 7.87
C SER A 195 -40.79 -17.47 7.72
N ASP A 196 -41.39 -17.02 6.62
CA ASP A 196 -42.83 -17.18 6.37
C ASP A 196 -43.23 -18.60 5.93
N THR A 197 -42.27 -19.47 5.58
CA THR A 197 -42.52 -20.83 5.10
C THR A 197 -42.31 -21.92 6.15
N SER A 198 -41.81 -21.60 7.36
CA SER A 198 -41.59 -22.59 8.43
C SER A 198 -42.73 -22.70 9.46
N ASP A 199 -43.76 -21.86 9.41
CA ASP A 199 -44.83 -21.81 10.42
C ASP A 199 -46.15 -22.49 10.01
N THR A 200 -46.21 -23.19 8.87
CA THR A 200 -47.47 -23.82 8.39
C THR A 200 -47.51 -25.34 8.33
N ASP A 201 -46.45 -26.07 8.70
CA ASP A 201 -46.47 -27.54 8.71
C ASP A 201 -46.13 -28.12 10.09
N SER A 202 -47.07 -28.04 11.04
CA SER A 202 -47.14 -28.94 12.23
C SER A 202 -48.48 -28.84 12.96
N ILE A 203 -49.58 -29.22 12.32
CA ILE A 203 -50.78 -29.72 13.02
C ILE A 203 -51.25 -30.98 12.29
N ASN A 204 -50.80 -32.14 12.78
CA ASN A 204 -51.58 -33.38 12.94
C ASN A 204 -50.62 -34.52 13.29
N ASP A 205 -50.62 -34.95 14.56
CA ASP A 205 -51.04 -36.30 14.91
C ASP A 205 -50.86 -36.55 16.41
N ILE A 206 -52.01 -36.70 17.09
CA ILE A 206 -52.12 -37.22 18.45
C ILE A 206 -52.51 -38.69 18.33
N GLN A 207 -51.64 -39.60 18.78
CA GLN A 207 -52.06 -40.92 19.28
C GLN A 207 -51.16 -41.43 20.43
N THR A 208 -51.73 -41.28 21.62
CA THR A 208 -51.62 -42.01 22.90
C THR A 208 -50.64 -43.18 23.13
N ALA A 209 -49.72 -42.96 24.10
CA ALA A 209 -49.41 -43.73 25.35
C ALA A 209 -48.70 -45.11 25.30
N PRO A 210 -48.06 -45.63 26.40
CA PRO A 210 -47.73 -45.06 27.73
C PRO A 210 -46.27 -45.27 28.24
N VAL A 211 -45.95 -44.60 29.36
CA VAL A 211 -44.72 -44.70 30.21
C VAL A 211 -44.75 -45.98 31.09
N PRO A 212 -43.61 -46.48 31.64
CA PRO A 212 -43.33 -46.17 33.06
C PRO A 212 -41.84 -46.07 33.49
N ALA A 213 -41.65 -45.30 34.58
CA ALA A 213 -40.71 -45.47 35.71
C ALA A 213 -39.27 -44.90 35.69
N SER A 214 -39.08 -43.88 36.55
CA SER A 214 -37.85 -43.37 37.22
C SER A 214 -37.21 -44.45 38.18
N PRO A 215 -36.11 -44.22 38.96
CA PRO A 215 -35.46 -42.95 39.35
C PRO A 215 -33.92 -42.90 39.54
N LEU A 216 -33.44 -41.64 39.67
CA LEU A 216 -32.35 -41.09 40.49
C LEU A 216 -31.32 -42.04 41.15
N THR A 217 -30.03 -41.71 41.05
CA THR A 217 -29.25 -41.16 42.18
C THR A 217 -27.84 -40.71 41.78
N SER A 218 -27.43 -39.62 42.41
CA SER A 218 -26.09 -39.05 42.50
C SER A 218 -25.18 -39.89 43.40
N THR A 219 -23.86 -39.85 43.18
CA THR A 219 -22.88 -39.56 44.26
C THR A 219 -21.46 -39.34 43.75
N THR A 220 -20.89 -38.29 44.32
CA THR A 220 -19.52 -37.82 44.36
C THR A 220 -18.56 -38.84 45.00
N SER A 221 -17.28 -38.82 44.62
CA SER A 221 -16.19 -39.01 45.59
C SER A 221 -14.85 -38.45 45.09
N ILE A 222 -14.16 -37.88 46.05
CA ILE A 222 -12.94 -37.06 46.03
C ILE A 222 -11.79 -37.95 46.54
N ASN A 223 -10.57 -37.73 46.03
CA ASN A 223 -9.26 -37.66 46.73
C ASN A 223 -8.15 -38.25 45.84
N SER A 224 -7.09 -37.54 45.43
CA SER A 224 -6.06 -36.74 46.13
C SER A 224 -4.83 -37.55 46.56
N ASN A 225 -3.67 -36.91 46.32
CA ASN A 225 -2.30 -37.15 46.80
C ASN A 225 -1.30 -37.94 45.92
N SER A 226 -0.56 -37.16 45.13
CA SER A 226 0.91 -36.96 45.13
C SER A 226 1.77 -37.84 46.03
N THR A 227 2.88 -38.41 45.50
CA THR A 227 4.28 -38.23 45.98
C THR A 227 5.29 -38.72 44.92
N VAL A 228 6.44 -38.03 44.83
CA VAL A 228 7.66 -38.20 43.98
C VAL A 228 8.81 -38.66 44.93
N PRO A 229 10.10 -38.94 44.59
CA PRO A 229 10.85 -39.29 43.35
C PRO A 229 11.74 -40.56 43.48
N SER A 230 12.42 -40.95 42.38
CA SER A 230 13.79 -41.49 42.45
C SER A 230 14.56 -41.26 41.13
N GLU A 231 15.78 -40.74 41.25
CA GLU A 231 16.76 -40.48 40.19
C GLU A 231 17.56 -41.74 39.80
N SER A 232 18.02 -41.79 38.54
CA SER A 232 19.42 -42.09 38.19
C SER A 232 19.65 -41.85 36.68
N ASP A 233 20.64 -41.00 36.37
CA ASP A 233 21.70 -41.07 35.34
C ASP A 233 21.42 -41.74 33.97
N SER A 234 21.99 -41.35 32.83
CA SER A 234 22.79 -40.24 32.30
C SER A 234 23.01 -40.63 30.83
N GLU A 235 22.91 -39.72 29.86
CA GLU A 235 23.81 -39.65 28.69
C GLU A 235 23.39 -38.56 27.70
N ARG A 236 24.43 -37.97 27.09
CA ARG A 236 24.44 -36.70 26.39
C ARG A 236 24.54 -36.96 24.89
N SER A 237 23.56 -36.52 24.10
CA SER A 237 23.75 -36.33 22.66
C SER A 237 22.96 -35.10 22.18
N SER A 238 23.70 -34.09 21.76
CA SER A 238 23.24 -32.82 21.21
C SER A 238 22.72 -32.98 19.78
N SER A 239 21.44 -32.69 19.55
CA SER A 239 20.87 -32.43 18.22
C SER A 239 20.21 -31.05 18.22
N SER A 240 20.72 -30.16 17.36
CA SER A 240 20.17 -28.83 17.12
C SER A 240 18.83 -28.93 16.40
N SER A 241 17.74 -28.89 17.16
CA SER A 241 16.39 -28.73 16.62
C SER A 241 16.15 -27.27 16.27
N THR A 242 16.05 -26.98 14.98
CA THR A 242 15.48 -25.77 14.40
C THR A 242 14.14 -25.47 15.06
N ARG A 243 14.08 -24.36 15.81
CA ARG A 243 12.86 -23.88 16.44
C ARG A 243 12.00 -23.25 15.34
N SER A 244 11.06 -24.01 14.82
CA SER A 244 9.98 -23.47 13.99
C SER A 244 9.24 -22.41 14.80
N SER A 245 9.23 -21.19 14.28
CA SER A 245 8.40 -20.11 14.81
C SER A 245 6.93 -20.57 14.78
N PRO A 246 6.12 -20.28 15.81
CA PRO A 246 4.69 -20.56 15.77
C PRO A 246 4.05 -19.72 14.67
N LEU A 247 3.18 -20.34 13.87
CA LEU A 247 2.27 -19.66 12.97
C LEU A 247 1.51 -18.56 13.77
N PRO A 248 1.38 -17.32 13.26
CA PRO A 248 0.55 -16.32 13.92
C PRO A 248 -0.87 -16.87 14.11
N SER A 249 -1.38 -16.79 15.33
CA SER A 249 -2.74 -17.21 15.65
C SER A 249 -3.75 -16.40 14.82
N PRO A 250 -4.78 -17.02 14.23
CA PRO A 250 -5.81 -16.29 13.49
C PRO A 250 -6.41 -15.20 14.37
N LEU A 251 -6.63 -14.01 13.81
CA LEU A 251 -7.40 -12.95 14.47
C LEU A 251 -8.69 -13.57 15.03
N LYS A 252 -8.88 -13.51 16.35
CA LYS A 252 -10.10 -14.01 16.99
C LYS A 252 -11.27 -13.22 16.40
N LYS A 253 -12.10 -13.86 15.58
CA LYS A 253 -13.33 -13.27 15.05
C LYS A 253 -14.11 -12.68 16.23
N PRO A 254 -14.47 -11.39 16.21
CA PRO A 254 -15.17 -10.77 17.32
C PRO A 254 -16.45 -11.54 17.61
N THR A 255 -16.69 -11.84 18.88
CA THR A 255 -17.95 -12.46 19.31
C THR A 255 -19.04 -11.39 19.24
N ILE A 256 -19.82 -11.42 18.17
CA ILE A 256 -20.91 -10.46 17.95
C ILE A 256 -22.05 -10.82 18.91
N PRO A 257 -22.50 -9.89 19.76
CA PRO A 257 -23.70 -10.10 20.55
C PRO A 257 -24.91 -10.40 19.65
N PRO A 258 -25.75 -11.39 19.99
CA PRO A 258 -26.93 -11.70 19.20
C PRO A 258 -27.85 -10.47 19.10
N HIS A 259 -28.45 -10.26 17.92
CA HIS A 259 -29.40 -9.18 17.60
C HIS A 259 -28.82 -7.77 17.40
N ILE A 260 -27.50 -7.59 17.27
CA ILE A 260 -26.93 -6.29 16.86
C ILE A 260 -27.12 -6.08 15.36
N ALA A 261 -27.73 -4.96 14.98
CA ALA A 261 -27.74 -4.47 13.61
C ALA A 261 -26.31 -4.09 13.19
N ILE A 262 -25.83 -4.66 12.08
CA ILE A 262 -24.49 -4.41 11.56
C ILE A 262 -24.60 -3.47 10.36
N GLU A 263 -23.96 -2.31 10.45
CA GLU A 263 -23.94 -1.35 9.34
C GLU A 263 -22.93 -1.79 8.28
N ASN A 264 -23.36 -1.82 7.02
CA ASN A 264 -22.45 -2.05 5.89
C ASN A 264 -21.81 -0.73 5.44
N ILE A 265 -20.48 -0.69 5.40
CA ILE A 265 -19.67 0.46 4.98
C ILE A 265 -18.78 0.05 3.83
N VAL A 266 -18.82 0.81 2.72
CA VAL A 266 -17.83 0.69 1.64
C VAL A 266 -16.57 1.45 2.06
N VAL A 267 -15.43 0.78 2.01
CA VAL A 267 -14.13 1.34 2.39
C VAL A 267 -13.27 1.55 1.13
N PRO A 268 -13.19 2.77 0.59
CA PRO A 268 -12.37 3.06 -0.58
C PRO A 268 -10.90 3.12 -0.15
N ILE A 269 -10.09 2.26 -0.75
CA ILE A 269 -8.66 2.11 -0.48
C ILE A 269 -7.90 2.89 -1.55
N MET A 270 -7.06 3.83 -1.12
CA MET A 270 -6.13 4.53 -2.00
C MET A 270 -4.71 4.10 -1.64
N VAL A 271 -4.01 3.52 -2.62
CA VAL A 271 -2.67 3.00 -2.47
C VAL A 271 -1.67 3.98 -3.06
N TYR A 272 -0.55 4.17 -2.36
CA TYR A 272 0.59 4.93 -2.85
C TYR A 272 1.84 4.09 -2.66
N THR A 273 2.70 4.04 -3.67
CA THR A 273 4.06 3.51 -3.53
C THR A 273 5.04 4.54 -4.05
N ASP A 274 6.15 4.69 -3.33
CA ASP A 274 7.19 5.66 -3.64
C ASP A 274 8.53 5.08 -3.20
N SER A 275 9.45 4.78 -4.14
CA SER A 275 10.79 4.35 -3.81
C SER A 275 11.59 5.52 -3.25
N THR A 276 12.07 5.39 -2.02
CA THR A 276 12.72 6.46 -1.28
C THR A 276 14.09 6.02 -0.75
N HIS A 277 15.08 6.91 -0.81
CA HIS A 277 16.32 6.70 -0.06
C HIS A 277 16.09 7.00 1.42
N LEU A 278 16.50 6.09 2.31
CA LEU A 278 16.29 6.21 3.76
C LEU A 278 17.04 7.39 4.38
N ALA A 279 18.21 7.70 3.83
CA ALA A 279 19.01 8.85 4.20
C ALA A 279 19.50 9.54 2.94
N ASN A 280 19.52 10.87 2.94
CA ASN A 280 20.08 11.69 1.84
C ASN A 280 21.54 11.31 1.46
N PHE A 281 22.24 10.58 2.34
CA PHE A 281 23.63 10.18 2.20
C PHE A 281 23.87 8.71 2.59
N GLY A 282 22.81 7.90 2.68
CA GLY A 282 22.89 6.46 2.95
C GLY A 282 22.66 5.64 1.68
N ASP A 283 23.13 4.40 1.68
CA ASP A 283 23.04 3.49 0.52
C ASP A 283 21.75 2.64 0.55
N ALA A 284 21.00 2.66 1.66
CA ALA A 284 19.76 1.91 1.78
C ALA A 284 18.58 2.68 1.16
N SER A 285 17.90 2.03 0.23
CA SER A 285 16.59 2.43 -0.27
C SER A 285 15.50 1.62 0.44
N LEU A 286 14.37 2.26 0.71
CA LEU A 286 13.13 1.59 1.06
C LEU A 286 12.10 1.91 0.00
N TRP A 287 11.30 0.92 -0.33
CA TRP A 287 10.13 1.13 -1.15
C TRP A 287 8.86 0.92 -0.32
N PRO A 288 8.46 1.94 0.47
CA PRO A 288 7.24 1.89 1.24
C PRO A 288 5.99 1.89 0.36
N GLY A 289 4.99 1.14 0.80
CA GLY A 289 3.60 1.28 0.39
C GLY A 289 2.76 1.89 1.50
N TYR A 290 1.95 2.88 1.12
CA TYR A 290 1.02 3.61 1.97
C TYR A 290 -0.42 3.33 1.56
N LEU A 291 -1.28 3.15 2.55
CA LEU A 291 -2.71 2.98 2.41
C LEU A 291 -3.41 4.16 3.07
N PHE A 292 -4.29 4.82 2.31
CA PHE A 292 -5.22 5.83 2.81
C PHE A 292 -6.65 5.35 2.67
N VAL A 293 -7.46 5.62 3.69
CA VAL A 293 -8.91 5.39 3.65
C VAL A 293 -9.57 6.64 3.07
N GLY A 294 -10.16 6.52 1.87
CA GLY A 294 -10.82 7.62 1.16
C GLY A 294 -12.15 8.07 1.77
N LEU A 295 -12.36 7.87 3.08
CA LEU A 295 -13.48 8.42 3.85
C LEU A 295 -13.06 9.64 4.68
N LEU A 296 -11.75 9.91 4.76
CA LEU A 296 -11.22 11.07 5.42
C LEU A 296 -11.14 12.24 4.44
N SER A 297 -11.41 13.46 4.91
CA SER A 297 -11.27 14.65 4.06
C SER A 297 -9.83 14.88 3.65
N LYS A 298 -9.61 15.51 2.49
CA LYS A 298 -8.26 15.87 2.05
C LYS A 298 -7.54 16.79 3.03
N LEU A 299 -8.26 17.63 3.79
CA LEU A 299 -7.67 18.54 4.77
C LEU A 299 -6.97 17.75 5.88
N LEU A 300 -7.66 16.77 6.46
CA LEU A 300 -7.09 15.90 7.49
C LEU A 300 -5.99 15.00 6.90
N THR A 301 -6.20 14.50 5.68
CA THR A 301 -5.22 13.65 4.99
C THR A 301 -3.91 14.39 4.70
N ALA A 302 -3.98 15.69 4.42
CA ALA A 302 -2.82 16.54 4.14
C ALA A 302 -2.09 17.03 5.40
N MET A 303 -2.63 16.79 6.61
CA MET A 303 -1.94 17.12 7.85
C MET A 303 -0.97 15.99 8.24
N PRO A 304 0.34 16.25 8.32
CA PRO A 304 1.32 15.21 8.69
C PRO A 304 1.03 14.57 10.05
N ASP A 305 0.59 15.38 11.01
CA ASP A 305 0.33 14.95 12.39
C ASP A 305 -1.00 14.19 12.56
N ALA A 306 -1.80 14.09 11.50
CA ALA A 306 -3.02 13.29 11.52
C ALA A 306 -2.73 11.78 11.35
N TYR A 307 -1.52 11.41 10.93
CA TYR A 307 -1.11 10.01 10.71
C TYR A 307 -2.09 9.19 9.83
N ALA A 308 -2.76 9.85 8.88
CA ALA A 308 -3.76 9.24 8.00
C ALA A 308 -3.15 8.27 6.95
N ALA A 309 -1.82 8.30 6.79
CA ALA A 309 -1.07 7.45 5.88
C ALA A 309 -0.63 6.17 6.61
N HIS A 310 -1.24 5.03 6.31
CA HIS A 310 -0.87 3.77 6.95
C HIS A 310 0.17 3.03 6.11
N HIS A 311 1.36 2.83 6.67
CA HIS A 311 2.33 1.94 6.02
C HIS A 311 1.82 0.51 6.09
N PHE A 312 1.94 -0.22 4.98
CA PHE A 312 1.53 -1.63 4.93
C PHE A 312 2.58 -2.55 4.29
N VAL A 313 3.56 -2.02 3.57
CA VAL A 313 4.63 -2.82 2.96
C VAL A 313 5.91 -2.02 2.82
N TYR A 314 7.04 -2.71 2.89
CA TYR A 314 8.33 -2.27 2.39
C TYR A 314 8.83 -3.30 1.38
N MET A 315 8.80 -2.94 0.10
CA MET A 315 9.20 -3.85 -0.97
C MET A 315 10.73 -3.89 -1.03
N PRO A 316 11.35 -5.08 -1.11
CA PRO A 316 12.78 -5.19 -1.31
C PRO A 316 13.14 -4.80 -2.74
N GLU A 317 14.37 -4.32 -2.93
CA GLU A 317 14.95 -4.26 -4.27
C GLU A 317 15.32 -5.66 -4.76
N LEU A 318 15.51 -5.79 -6.07
CA LEU A 318 16.02 -7.02 -6.66
C LEU A 318 17.45 -7.27 -6.13
N PRO A 319 17.70 -8.32 -5.34
CA PRO A 319 18.99 -8.50 -4.69
C PRO A 319 20.13 -8.71 -5.68
N ASP A 320 21.29 -8.08 -5.44
CA ASP A 320 22.48 -8.21 -6.29
C ASP A 320 22.95 -9.66 -6.46
N ILE A 321 22.72 -10.50 -5.44
CA ILE A 321 23.04 -11.95 -5.46
C ILE A 321 22.33 -12.69 -6.60
N ILE A 322 21.28 -12.13 -7.21
CA ILE A 322 20.61 -12.74 -8.35
C ILE A 322 21.56 -12.95 -9.52
N GLN A 323 22.55 -12.08 -9.70
CA GLN A 323 23.55 -12.27 -10.74
C GLN A 323 24.39 -13.53 -10.49
N ASP A 324 24.84 -13.72 -9.24
CA ASP A 324 25.63 -14.88 -8.83
C ASP A 324 24.82 -16.17 -8.87
N VAL A 325 23.57 -16.13 -8.41
CA VAL A 325 22.64 -17.27 -8.45
C VAL A 325 22.37 -17.68 -9.89
N TYR A 326 22.12 -16.72 -10.78
CA TYR A 326 21.86 -17.00 -12.19
C TYR A 326 23.11 -17.58 -12.88
N GLN A 327 24.28 -16.97 -12.67
CA GLN A 327 25.57 -17.44 -13.19
C GLN A 327 25.89 -18.86 -12.69
N ALA A 328 25.67 -19.15 -11.41
CA ALA A 328 25.90 -20.47 -10.84
C ALA A 328 24.94 -21.53 -11.41
N LYS A 329 23.69 -21.14 -11.71
CA LYS A 329 22.66 -22.05 -12.22
C LYS A 329 22.82 -22.36 -13.72
N PHE A 330 23.17 -21.34 -14.51
CA PHE A 330 23.11 -21.42 -15.98
C PHE A 330 24.46 -21.21 -16.68
N GLY A 331 25.52 -20.88 -15.95
CA GLY A 331 26.87 -20.70 -16.50
C GLY A 331 27.10 -19.37 -17.23
N GLU A 332 26.10 -18.48 -17.25
CA GLU A 332 26.16 -17.18 -17.92
C GLU A 332 25.54 -16.09 -17.05
N PRO A 333 25.98 -14.82 -17.20
CA PRO A 333 25.44 -13.72 -16.42
C PRO A 333 24.01 -13.40 -16.86
N ALA A 334 23.12 -13.05 -15.92
CA ALA A 334 21.79 -12.57 -16.26
C ALA A 334 21.89 -11.27 -17.09
N PRO A 335 21.24 -11.20 -18.27
CA PRO A 335 21.23 -9.97 -19.08
C PRO A 335 20.37 -8.86 -18.45
N ASP A 336 20.63 -7.59 -18.76
CA ASP A 336 19.85 -6.44 -18.25
C ASP A 336 18.33 -6.56 -18.50
N ALA A 337 17.95 -7.09 -19.66
CA ALA A 337 16.55 -7.32 -20.01
C ALA A 337 15.89 -8.36 -19.08
N LEU A 338 16.66 -9.33 -18.61
CA LEU A 338 16.22 -10.31 -17.63
C LEU A 338 16.11 -9.69 -16.25
N LEU A 339 17.12 -8.96 -15.79
CA LEU A 339 17.08 -8.27 -14.50
C LEU A 339 15.87 -7.31 -14.43
N THR A 340 15.60 -6.59 -15.52
CA THR A 340 14.41 -5.73 -15.63
C THR A 340 13.11 -6.53 -15.50
N HIS A 341 13.02 -7.71 -16.11
CA HIS A 341 11.86 -8.60 -15.97
C HIS A 341 11.72 -9.14 -14.54
N LEU A 342 12.82 -9.56 -13.91
CA LEU A 342 12.80 -10.06 -12.53
C LEU A 342 12.38 -8.97 -11.53
N LYS A 343 12.75 -7.69 -11.76
CA LYS A 343 12.21 -6.55 -10.98
C LYS A 343 10.68 -6.47 -11.06
N ARG A 344 10.10 -6.74 -12.23
CA ARG A 344 8.64 -6.76 -12.44
C ARG A 344 7.99 -7.94 -11.75
N GLU A 345 8.57 -9.14 -11.90
CA GLU A 345 8.07 -10.34 -11.22
C GLU A 345 8.14 -10.17 -9.69
N LEU A 346 9.19 -9.52 -9.16
CA LEU A 346 9.33 -9.24 -7.73
C LEU A 346 8.20 -8.32 -7.21
N ALA A 347 7.94 -7.20 -7.89
CA ALA A 347 6.88 -6.28 -7.50
C ALA A 347 5.50 -6.97 -7.49
N GLN A 348 5.22 -7.80 -8.49
CA GLN A 348 3.96 -8.54 -8.57
C GLN A 348 3.89 -9.66 -7.51
N ALA A 349 5.00 -10.37 -7.25
CA ALA A 349 5.07 -11.38 -6.21
C ALA A 349 4.82 -10.80 -4.80
N VAL A 350 5.30 -9.59 -4.52
CA VAL A 350 4.97 -8.87 -3.28
C VAL A 350 3.47 -8.54 -3.23
N TRP A 351 2.86 -8.09 -4.33
CA TRP A 351 1.41 -7.88 -4.36
C TRP A 351 0.60 -9.17 -4.19
N HIS A 352 1.05 -10.30 -4.74
CA HIS A 352 0.42 -11.61 -4.50
C HIS A 352 0.47 -12.02 -3.03
N LEU A 353 1.57 -11.72 -2.33
CA LEU A 353 1.68 -11.94 -0.89
C LEU A 353 0.68 -11.09 -0.09
N LEU A 354 0.47 -9.83 -0.50
CA LEU A 354 -0.43 -8.89 0.17
C LEU A 354 -1.91 -9.15 -0.11
N LEU A 355 -2.23 -9.63 -1.31
CA LEU A 355 -3.59 -9.98 -1.75
C LEU A 355 -3.93 -11.43 -1.36
N ASP A 356 -3.76 -11.73 -0.08
CA ASP A 356 -3.94 -13.06 0.50
C ASP A 356 -5.42 -13.50 0.57
N ASP A 357 -5.65 -14.75 0.96
CA ASP A 357 -6.99 -15.32 1.05
C ASP A 357 -7.87 -14.62 2.11
N GLU A 358 -7.26 -14.08 3.18
CA GLU A 358 -7.98 -13.31 4.19
C GLU A 358 -8.51 -12.00 3.58
N PHE A 359 -7.67 -11.28 2.83
CA PHE A 359 -8.08 -10.06 2.16
C PHE A 359 -9.09 -10.34 1.05
N LYS A 360 -8.94 -11.44 0.28
CA LYS A 360 -9.95 -11.88 -0.69
C LYS A 360 -11.30 -12.16 -0.04
N ASP A 361 -11.32 -12.82 1.13
CA ASP A 361 -12.54 -13.05 1.92
C ASP A 361 -13.17 -11.74 2.38
N ALA A 362 -12.37 -10.84 2.97
CA ALA A 362 -12.81 -9.51 3.39
C ALA A 362 -13.34 -8.67 2.20
N TYR A 363 -12.73 -8.80 1.02
CA TYR A 363 -13.18 -8.11 -0.19
C TYR A 363 -14.57 -8.61 -0.66
N ARG A 364 -14.81 -9.92 -0.65
CA ARG A 364 -16.10 -10.51 -1.07
C ARG A 364 -17.19 -10.31 -0.04
N HIS A 365 -16.91 -10.60 1.22
CA HIS A 365 -17.93 -10.77 2.27
C HIS A 365 -17.94 -9.65 3.30
N GLY A 366 -16.93 -8.79 3.29
CA GLY A 366 -16.70 -7.76 4.27
C GLY A 366 -16.10 -8.32 5.57
N VAL A 367 -15.38 -7.47 6.30
CA VAL A 367 -14.83 -7.77 7.63
C VAL A 367 -15.65 -7.06 8.71
N ILE A 368 -16.04 -7.78 9.76
CA ILE A 368 -16.82 -7.20 10.86
C ILE A 368 -15.86 -6.66 11.91
N VAL A 369 -16.00 -5.36 12.21
CA VAL A 369 -15.12 -4.61 13.10
C VAL A 369 -15.98 -3.86 14.12
N GLN A 370 -15.59 -3.89 15.39
CA GLN A 370 -16.06 -2.92 16.36
C GLN A 370 -15.24 -1.64 16.18
N CYS A 371 -15.85 -0.58 15.67
CA CYS A 371 -15.18 0.69 15.41
C CYS A 371 -14.88 1.46 16.71
N TRP A 372 -14.14 2.56 16.59
CA TRP A 372 -13.75 3.44 17.71
C TRP A 372 -14.94 3.90 18.58
N ASP A 373 -16.12 4.07 17.98
CA ASP A 373 -17.37 4.50 18.62
C ASP A 373 -18.14 3.36 19.30
N GLY A 374 -17.58 2.15 19.31
CA GLY A 374 -18.17 0.95 19.88
C GLY A 374 -19.20 0.26 18.99
N ILE A 375 -19.50 0.79 17.80
CA ILE A 375 -20.49 0.23 16.87
C ILE A 375 -19.84 -0.84 15.98
N PHE A 376 -20.54 -1.97 15.82
CA PHE A 376 -20.13 -3.03 14.91
C PHE A 376 -20.51 -2.69 13.48
N ARG A 377 -19.52 -2.66 12.59
CA ARG A 377 -19.71 -2.41 11.17
C ARG A 377 -19.07 -3.50 10.33
N ARG A 378 -19.71 -3.81 9.21
CA ARG A 378 -19.14 -4.68 8.17
C ARG A 378 -18.51 -3.80 7.11
N LEU A 379 -17.20 -3.85 7.06
CA LEU A 379 -16.38 -3.05 6.17
C LEU A 379 -16.16 -3.83 4.87
N PHE A 380 -16.45 -3.20 3.73
CA PHE A 380 -16.20 -3.73 2.39
C PHE A 380 -15.04 -2.97 1.72
N PRO A 381 -13.79 -3.47 1.84
CA PRO A 381 -12.62 -2.97 1.11
C PRO A 381 -12.87 -2.84 -0.39
N ARG A 382 -12.57 -1.69 -1.00
CA ARG A 382 -12.64 -1.47 -2.46
C ARG A 382 -11.44 -0.66 -2.92
N PHE A 383 -10.61 -1.21 -3.80
CA PHE A 383 -9.54 -0.41 -4.41
C PHE A 383 -10.16 0.73 -5.22
N PHE A 384 -9.79 1.95 -4.88
CA PHE A 384 -10.34 3.17 -5.48
C PHE A 384 -9.29 3.86 -6.36
N ALA A 385 -8.04 3.93 -5.90
CA ALA A 385 -6.94 4.54 -6.62
C ALA A 385 -5.61 3.91 -6.24
N TYR A 386 -4.66 3.97 -7.18
CA TYR A 386 -3.26 3.66 -7.01
C TYR A 386 -2.46 4.83 -7.61
N SER A 387 -1.70 5.54 -6.78
CA SER A 387 -0.78 6.57 -7.24
C SER A 387 0.67 6.12 -7.08
N ALA A 388 1.48 6.43 -8.07
CA ALA A 388 2.93 6.28 -8.06
C ALA A 388 3.50 7.20 -9.16
N ASP A 389 4.79 7.46 -9.12
CA ASP A 389 5.47 8.18 -10.18
C ASP A 389 5.40 7.41 -11.53
N TYR A 390 5.81 8.04 -12.64
CA TYR A 390 5.62 7.42 -13.95
C TYR A 390 6.31 6.05 -14.11
N PRO A 391 7.62 5.89 -13.83
CA PRO A 391 8.29 4.59 -13.90
C PRO A 391 7.65 3.52 -13.01
N GLU A 392 7.34 3.84 -11.75
CA GLU A 392 6.76 2.88 -10.81
C GLU A 392 5.32 2.52 -11.17
N LYS A 393 4.53 3.49 -11.61
CA LYS A 393 3.16 3.26 -12.09
C LYS A 393 3.15 2.31 -13.29
N MET A 394 4.07 2.46 -14.24
CA MET A 394 4.18 1.55 -15.38
C MET A 394 4.63 0.15 -14.94
N LEU A 395 5.50 0.06 -13.94
CA LEU A 395 5.94 -1.19 -13.32
C LEU A 395 4.77 -1.93 -12.66
N MET A 396 3.97 -1.23 -11.85
CA MET A 396 2.79 -1.79 -11.16
C MET A 396 1.67 -2.17 -12.13
N ALA A 397 1.51 -1.43 -13.23
CA ALA A 397 0.54 -1.72 -14.28
C ALA A 397 0.97 -2.83 -15.25
N CYS A 398 2.17 -3.41 -15.08
CA CYS A 398 2.77 -4.37 -16.02
C CYS A 398 2.86 -3.83 -17.46
N LEU A 399 3.32 -2.58 -17.62
CA LEU A 399 3.52 -1.93 -18.90
C LEU A 399 4.98 -1.48 -19.10
N LYS A 400 5.41 -1.39 -20.36
CA LYS A 400 6.75 -0.96 -20.73
C LYS A 400 6.87 0.55 -20.53
N THR A 401 7.71 0.97 -19.60
CA THR A 401 8.11 2.37 -19.39
C THR A 401 8.60 2.98 -20.70
N LEU A 402 8.08 4.15 -21.06
CA LEU A 402 8.36 4.84 -22.33
C LEU A 402 8.13 3.96 -23.58
N GLY A 403 7.15 3.05 -23.51
CA GLY A 403 6.73 2.18 -24.60
C GLY A 403 6.06 2.91 -25.77
N MET A 404 5.38 2.13 -26.62
CA MET A 404 4.58 2.66 -27.72
C MET A 404 3.40 3.50 -27.24
N CYS A 405 2.78 3.07 -26.14
CA CYS A 405 1.69 3.72 -25.44
C CYS A 405 2.22 4.21 -24.10
N LEU A 406 2.11 5.52 -23.84
CA LEU A 406 2.71 6.12 -22.65
C LEU A 406 1.77 6.10 -21.43
N CYS A 407 0.47 5.98 -21.65
CA CYS A 407 -0.52 6.09 -20.58
C CYS A 407 -0.92 4.69 -20.08
N PRO A 408 -0.93 4.42 -18.76
CA PRO A 408 -1.35 3.12 -18.25
C PRO A 408 -2.83 2.82 -18.50
N ARG A 409 -3.65 3.85 -18.75
CA ARG A 409 -5.10 3.73 -18.93
C ARG A 409 -5.55 3.67 -20.38
N CYS A 410 -4.72 4.09 -21.34
CA CYS A 410 -5.15 4.16 -22.75
C CYS A 410 -4.03 3.89 -23.75
N LEU A 411 -4.42 3.36 -24.90
CA LEU A 411 -3.56 2.95 -26.01
C LEU A 411 -3.13 4.13 -26.92
N ILE A 412 -3.06 5.33 -26.38
CA ILE A 412 -2.57 6.50 -27.14
C ILE A 412 -1.09 6.32 -27.40
N ARG A 413 -0.71 6.36 -28.67
CA ARG A 413 0.67 6.12 -29.07
C ARG A 413 1.51 7.38 -28.89
N LYS A 414 2.82 7.19 -28.68
CA LYS A 414 3.80 8.26 -28.52
C LYS A 414 3.72 9.38 -29.57
N PRO A 415 3.53 9.11 -30.88
CA PRO A 415 3.37 10.16 -31.90
C PRO A 415 2.09 10.99 -31.76
N GLU A 416 1.07 10.49 -31.06
CA GLU A 416 -0.22 11.15 -30.88
C GLU A 416 -0.25 12.05 -29.63
N VAL A 417 0.79 12.00 -28.79
CA VAL A 417 0.87 12.72 -27.51
C VAL A 417 0.78 14.25 -27.69
N SER A 418 1.28 14.78 -28.81
CA SER A 418 1.17 16.21 -29.14
C SER A 418 -0.28 16.69 -29.30
N GLN A 419 -1.24 15.77 -29.43
CA GLN A 419 -2.66 16.07 -29.57
C GLN A 419 -3.39 16.08 -28.21
N MET A 420 -2.68 15.92 -27.09
CA MET A 420 -3.25 15.89 -25.75
C MET A 420 -4.21 17.05 -25.51
N GLY A 421 -5.39 16.76 -24.94
CA GLY A 421 -6.43 17.75 -24.64
C GLY A 421 -7.32 18.15 -25.84
N THR A 422 -7.00 17.72 -27.06
CA THR A 422 -7.89 17.90 -28.21
C THR A 422 -9.13 17.01 -28.09
N ILE A 423 -10.21 17.35 -28.80
CA ILE A 423 -11.42 16.51 -28.89
C ILE A 423 -11.07 15.09 -29.37
N ASN A 424 -10.12 14.96 -30.30
CA ASN A 424 -9.68 13.67 -30.82
C ASN A 424 -8.89 12.87 -29.76
N ASP A 425 -8.06 13.53 -28.96
CA ASP A 425 -7.39 12.89 -27.83
C ASP A 425 -8.39 12.39 -26.78
N ILE A 426 -9.33 13.23 -26.36
CA ILE A 426 -10.38 12.85 -25.40
C ILE A 426 -11.17 11.63 -25.93
N LYS A 427 -11.61 11.67 -27.20
CA LYS A 427 -12.28 10.53 -27.83
C LYS A 427 -11.41 9.27 -27.86
N ARG A 428 -10.12 9.38 -28.19
CA ARG A 428 -9.19 8.24 -28.16
C ARG A 428 -9.00 7.68 -26.76
N ARG A 429 -8.87 8.51 -25.72
CA ARG A 429 -8.74 8.03 -24.32
C ARG A 429 -9.94 7.19 -23.90
N LEU A 430 -11.15 7.61 -24.30
CA LEU A 430 -12.39 6.90 -23.97
C LEU A 430 -12.58 5.63 -24.80
N THR A 431 -12.26 5.67 -26.10
CA THR A 431 -12.53 4.55 -27.02
C THR A 431 -11.38 3.53 -27.11
N LYS A 432 -10.15 3.94 -26.77
CA LYS A 432 -8.95 3.11 -26.80
C LYS A 432 -8.33 3.01 -25.41
N ALA A 433 -9.13 2.63 -24.42
CA ALA A 433 -8.62 2.29 -23.09
C ALA A 433 -7.78 1.01 -23.15
N HIS A 434 -6.78 0.89 -22.28
CA HIS A 434 -6.18 -0.41 -21.97
C HIS A 434 -7.28 -1.32 -21.41
N GLN A 435 -7.28 -2.59 -21.80
CA GLN A 435 -8.30 -3.54 -21.39
C GLN A 435 -7.65 -4.75 -20.73
N ASP A 436 -8.07 -5.03 -19.51
CA ASP A 436 -7.83 -6.33 -18.89
C ASP A 436 -8.92 -7.31 -19.35
N ASN A 437 -8.63 -8.07 -20.39
CA ASN A 437 -9.56 -8.98 -21.01
C ASN A 437 -8.85 -10.24 -21.52
N HIS A 438 -9.64 -11.22 -21.96
CA HIS A 438 -9.11 -12.50 -22.43
C HIS A 438 -8.06 -12.34 -23.56
N PRO A 439 -8.25 -11.52 -24.62
CA PRO A 439 -7.20 -11.28 -25.62
C PRO A 439 -5.87 -10.74 -25.05
N THR A 440 -5.93 -9.80 -24.09
CA THR A 440 -4.72 -9.28 -23.44
C THR A 440 -4.03 -10.35 -22.61
N CYS A 441 -4.78 -11.05 -21.76
CA CYS A 441 -4.27 -12.14 -20.93
C CYS A 441 -3.62 -13.24 -21.78
N TRP A 442 -4.29 -13.65 -22.87
CA TRP A 442 -3.77 -14.66 -23.79
C TRP A 442 -2.45 -14.26 -24.44
N ARG A 443 -2.29 -12.98 -24.85
CA ARG A 443 -1.01 -12.50 -25.42
C ARG A 443 0.12 -12.54 -24.40
N ILE A 444 -0.16 -12.20 -23.15
CA ILE A 444 0.81 -12.28 -22.04
C ILE A 444 1.19 -13.74 -21.79
N GLU A 445 0.20 -14.64 -21.71
CA GLU A 445 0.42 -16.08 -21.54
C GLU A 445 1.28 -16.67 -22.68
N GLU A 446 0.96 -16.37 -23.95
CA GLU A 446 1.74 -16.83 -25.09
C GLU A 446 3.16 -16.26 -25.12
N ALA A 447 3.34 -15.03 -24.66
CA ALA A 447 4.66 -14.43 -24.51
C ALA A 447 5.48 -15.17 -23.44
N ARG A 448 4.88 -15.51 -22.30
CA ARG A 448 5.53 -16.33 -21.26
C ARG A 448 5.86 -17.74 -21.74
N LYS A 449 4.94 -18.40 -22.47
CA LYS A 449 5.22 -19.69 -23.11
C LYS A 449 6.41 -19.62 -24.08
N LYS A 450 6.56 -18.53 -24.84
CA LYS A 450 7.75 -18.35 -25.69
C LYS A 450 9.03 -18.24 -24.87
N ILE A 451 8.97 -17.57 -23.72
CA ILE A 451 10.14 -17.41 -22.83
C ILE A 451 10.51 -18.74 -22.17
N PHE A 452 9.58 -19.35 -21.44
CA PHE A 452 9.86 -20.54 -20.64
C PHE A 452 9.87 -21.84 -21.45
N LEU A 453 8.89 -22.06 -22.33
CA LEU A 453 8.74 -23.34 -23.04
C LEU A 453 9.48 -23.37 -24.39
N LYS A 454 10.01 -22.23 -24.87
CA LYS A 454 10.74 -22.14 -26.16
C LYS A 454 12.09 -21.45 -26.05
N GLY A 455 12.54 -21.12 -24.84
CA GLY A 455 13.85 -20.49 -24.57
C GLY A 455 14.05 -19.15 -25.26
N LYS A 456 12.99 -18.40 -25.60
CA LYS A 456 13.15 -17.11 -26.28
C LYS A 456 13.56 -16.05 -25.28
N ALA A 457 14.51 -15.19 -25.67
CA ALA A 457 14.88 -14.03 -24.88
C ALA A 457 13.65 -13.11 -24.67
N ILE A 458 13.59 -12.46 -23.51
CA ILE A 458 12.48 -11.58 -23.09
C ILE A 458 12.25 -10.43 -24.09
N ASN A 459 13.31 -9.85 -24.63
CA ASN A 459 13.28 -8.77 -25.62
C ASN A 459 13.36 -9.28 -27.07
N SER A 460 13.15 -10.59 -27.31
CA SER A 460 13.19 -11.14 -28.65
C SER A 460 12.04 -10.61 -29.51
N THR A 461 12.25 -10.57 -30.83
CA THR A 461 11.21 -10.21 -31.81
C THR A 461 9.93 -11.05 -31.68
N HIS A 462 10.06 -12.31 -31.25
CA HIS A 462 8.94 -13.22 -31.06
C HIS A 462 8.03 -12.84 -29.88
N VAL A 463 8.62 -12.28 -28.82
CA VAL A 463 7.90 -11.77 -27.65
C VAL A 463 7.38 -10.36 -27.95
N GLU A 464 8.21 -9.50 -28.53
CA GLU A 464 7.81 -8.14 -28.89
C GLU A 464 6.64 -8.10 -29.88
N ALA A 465 6.58 -9.05 -30.83
CA ALA A 465 5.47 -9.14 -31.79
C ALA A 465 4.09 -9.33 -31.13
N LEU A 466 4.04 -9.90 -29.91
CA LEU A 466 2.78 -10.08 -29.17
C LEU A 466 2.41 -8.84 -28.34
N LEU A 467 3.41 -8.16 -27.77
CA LEU A 467 3.19 -7.25 -26.64
C LEU A 467 3.48 -5.78 -26.94
N LYS A 468 4.39 -5.50 -27.89
CA LYS A 468 4.97 -4.15 -28.08
C LYS A 468 3.94 -3.11 -28.52
N ASP A 469 2.95 -3.50 -29.32
CA ASP A 469 1.99 -2.58 -29.92
C ASP A 469 1.17 -1.80 -28.87
N GLU A 470 0.84 -2.47 -27.77
CA GLU A 470 0.14 -1.92 -26.62
C GLU A 470 1.07 -1.70 -25.42
N SER A 471 2.39 -1.82 -25.60
CA SER A 471 3.38 -1.68 -24.51
C SER A 471 3.19 -2.66 -23.35
N LEU A 472 2.59 -3.81 -23.60
CA LEU A 472 2.49 -4.89 -22.63
C LEU A 472 3.87 -5.49 -22.34
N ILE A 473 3.99 -6.19 -21.21
CA ILE A 473 5.18 -6.95 -20.83
C ILE A 473 4.77 -8.39 -20.45
N PRO A 474 5.70 -9.37 -20.49
CA PRO A 474 5.36 -10.78 -20.26
C PRO A 474 5.27 -11.11 -18.76
N THR A 475 4.52 -10.33 -17.99
CA THR A 475 4.36 -10.48 -16.53
C THR A 475 2.87 -10.46 -16.19
N TRP A 476 2.44 -11.43 -15.37
CA TRP A 476 1.08 -11.46 -14.82
C TRP A 476 0.90 -10.32 -13.83
N ASN A 477 -0.28 -9.72 -13.80
CA ASN A 477 -0.59 -8.64 -12.87
C ASN A 477 -1.40 -9.17 -11.69
N ALA A 478 -0.94 -8.91 -10.47
CA ALA A 478 -1.58 -9.39 -9.26
C ALA A 478 -3.01 -8.87 -9.07
N PHE A 479 -3.31 -7.65 -9.52
CA PHE A 479 -4.67 -7.11 -9.47
C PHE A 479 -5.60 -7.78 -10.50
N SER A 480 -5.09 -8.09 -11.70
CA SER A 480 -5.86 -8.83 -12.71
C SER A 480 -6.30 -10.19 -12.18
N GLU A 481 -5.36 -10.96 -11.63
CA GLU A 481 -5.66 -12.27 -11.04
C GLU A 481 -6.58 -12.14 -9.81
N PHE A 482 -6.32 -11.16 -8.95
CA PHE A 482 -7.15 -10.89 -7.77
C PHE A 482 -8.62 -10.61 -8.14
N PHE A 483 -8.88 -9.73 -9.11
CA PHE A 483 -10.25 -9.41 -9.50
C PHE A 483 -10.97 -10.58 -10.17
N GLN A 484 -10.24 -11.42 -10.93
CA GLN A 484 -10.77 -12.67 -11.45
C GLN A 484 -11.13 -13.64 -10.31
N ASP A 485 -10.24 -13.82 -9.33
CA ASP A 485 -10.46 -14.68 -8.17
C ASP A 485 -11.67 -14.23 -7.35
N VAL A 486 -11.80 -12.92 -7.09
CA VAL A 486 -12.95 -12.38 -6.35
C VAL A 486 -14.23 -12.25 -7.17
N ASN A 487 -14.19 -12.65 -8.45
CA ASN A 487 -15.29 -12.57 -9.41
C ASN A 487 -15.87 -11.15 -9.53
N VAL A 488 -14.99 -10.17 -9.66
CA VAL A 488 -15.33 -8.76 -9.85
C VAL A 488 -14.88 -8.34 -11.25
N ASP A 489 -15.83 -7.95 -12.08
CA ASP A 489 -15.55 -7.38 -13.41
C ASP A 489 -15.00 -5.95 -13.26
N MET A 490 -13.68 -5.85 -13.07
CA MET A 490 -12.98 -4.59 -12.92
C MET A 490 -11.72 -4.59 -13.77
N ASN A 491 -11.64 -3.64 -14.68
CA ASN A 491 -10.43 -3.37 -15.44
C ASN A 491 -9.40 -2.66 -14.54
N PHE A 492 -8.40 -3.40 -14.03
CA PHE A 492 -7.45 -2.88 -13.04
C PHE A 492 -6.64 -1.67 -13.52
N TYR A 493 -6.47 -1.46 -14.83
CA TYR A 493 -5.75 -0.29 -15.36
C TYR A 493 -6.35 1.05 -14.89
N ILE A 494 -7.64 1.08 -14.56
CA ILE A 494 -8.31 2.31 -14.09
C ILE A 494 -7.86 2.74 -12.69
N LEU A 495 -7.26 1.83 -11.91
CA LEU A 495 -6.74 2.13 -10.57
C LEU A 495 -5.61 3.17 -10.65
N PHE A 496 -4.78 3.10 -11.69
CA PHE A 496 -3.58 3.93 -11.81
C PHE A 496 -3.92 5.37 -12.18
N ILE A 497 -3.95 6.24 -11.18
CA ILE A 497 -4.23 7.66 -11.34
C ILE A 497 -2.96 8.45 -11.72
N ILE A 498 -3.14 9.72 -12.06
CA ILE A 498 -2.02 10.62 -12.34
C ILE A 498 -1.54 11.18 -11.01
N ASP A 499 -0.24 11.05 -10.74
CA ASP A 499 0.39 11.78 -9.65
C ASP A 499 0.71 13.19 -10.14
N LEU A 500 -0.16 14.15 -9.85
CA LEU A 500 0.02 15.53 -10.29
C LEU A 500 1.28 16.17 -9.69
N MET A 501 1.71 15.76 -8.50
CA MET A 501 2.88 16.33 -7.84
C MET A 501 4.16 15.91 -8.59
N HIS A 502 4.32 14.62 -8.85
CA HIS A 502 5.50 14.10 -9.54
C HIS A 502 5.47 14.34 -11.06
N GLU A 503 4.32 14.14 -11.71
CA GLU A 503 4.21 14.21 -13.17
C GLU A 503 4.02 15.64 -13.69
N PHE A 504 3.42 16.53 -12.90
CA PHE A 504 3.20 17.93 -13.28
C PHE A 504 4.07 18.90 -12.46
N GLU A 505 3.89 18.99 -11.14
CA GLU A 505 4.48 20.09 -10.34
C GLU A 505 6.01 20.06 -10.28
N LEU A 506 6.62 18.92 -9.92
CA LEU A 506 8.07 18.80 -9.72
C LEU A 506 8.85 18.72 -11.03
N GLY A 507 8.34 17.97 -12.02
CA GLY A 507 9.03 17.73 -13.28
C GLY A 507 8.76 18.79 -14.35
N VAL A 508 7.49 18.98 -14.71
CA VAL A 508 7.10 19.71 -15.94
C VAL A 508 6.80 21.18 -15.66
N PHE A 509 6.03 21.48 -14.62
CA PHE A 509 5.68 22.84 -14.23
C PHE A 509 6.92 23.62 -13.85
N LYS A 510 7.83 23.06 -13.06
CA LYS A 510 9.11 23.71 -12.74
C LYS A 510 9.88 24.09 -14.01
N ALA A 511 10.02 23.18 -14.97
CA ALA A 511 10.72 23.44 -16.23
C ALA A 511 10.01 24.50 -17.10
N LEU A 512 8.68 24.40 -17.22
CA LEU A 512 7.85 25.38 -17.93
C LEU A 512 7.92 26.75 -17.27
N PHE A 513 7.80 26.82 -15.95
CA PHE A 513 7.83 28.04 -15.16
C PHE A 513 9.20 28.73 -15.28
N ILE A 514 10.30 27.97 -15.21
CA ILE A 514 11.65 28.48 -15.50
C ILE A 514 11.73 29.04 -16.92
N HIS A 515 11.15 28.34 -17.91
CA HIS A 515 11.15 28.82 -19.29
C HIS A 515 10.34 30.11 -19.47
N LEU A 516 9.17 30.20 -18.86
CA LEU A 516 8.34 31.41 -18.85
C LEU A 516 9.06 32.58 -18.17
N ILE A 517 9.74 32.34 -17.06
CA ILE A 517 10.59 33.35 -16.40
C ILE A 517 11.70 33.83 -17.35
N ARG A 518 12.39 32.92 -18.06
CA ARG A 518 13.41 33.30 -19.05
C ARG A 518 12.85 34.17 -20.17
N ILE A 519 11.62 33.91 -20.63
CA ILE A 519 10.93 34.77 -21.60
C ILE A 519 10.68 36.16 -21.00
N CYS A 520 10.21 36.26 -19.75
CA CYS A 520 10.05 37.54 -19.06
C CYS A 520 11.36 38.34 -19.00
N TYR A 521 12.49 37.68 -18.69
CA TYR A 521 13.81 38.33 -18.72
C TYR A 521 14.23 38.78 -20.13
N ALA A 522 13.92 37.99 -21.17
CA ALA A 522 14.21 38.34 -22.55
C ALA A 522 13.39 39.53 -23.07
N ILE A 523 12.14 39.69 -22.60
CA ILE A 523 11.27 40.84 -22.92
C ILE A 523 11.78 42.11 -22.24
N GLY A 524 12.31 42.00 -21.02
CA GLY A 524 13.00 43.08 -20.31
C GLY A 524 12.48 43.33 -18.89
N ALA A 525 13.18 44.21 -18.16
CA ALA A 525 12.97 44.44 -16.72
C ALA A 525 11.53 44.78 -16.32
N HIS A 526 10.76 45.44 -17.19
CA HIS A 526 9.37 45.80 -16.93
C HIS A 526 8.45 44.58 -16.81
N ALA A 527 8.62 43.55 -17.65
CA ALA A 527 7.80 42.34 -17.60
C ALA A 527 8.06 41.53 -16.33
N VAL A 528 9.32 41.51 -15.86
CA VAL A 528 9.70 40.87 -14.58
C VAL A 528 9.05 41.60 -13.41
N GLN A 529 8.98 42.93 -13.45
CA GLN A 529 8.37 43.73 -12.38
C GLN A 529 6.85 43.48 -12.26
N ILE A 530 6.12 43.41 -13.38
CA ILE A 530 4.69 43.06 -13.41
C ILE A 530 4.45 41.66 -12.84
N LEU A 531 5.32 40.70 -13.14
CA LEU A 531 5.21 39.35 -12.58
C LEU A 531 5.39 39.38 -11.06
N ASN A 532 6.42 40.08 -10.56
CA ASN A 532 6.71 40.19 -9.13
C ASN A 532 5.57 40.88 -8.34
N GLU A 533 4.89 41.87 -8.94
CA GLU A 533 3.74 42.54 -8.30
C GLU A 533 2.60 41.58 -7.97
N ARG A 534 2.39 40.53 -8.79
CA ARG A 534 1.36 39.50 -8.54
C ARG A 534 1.68 38.58 -7.36
N TYR A 535 2.95 38.52 -6.94
CA TYR A 535 3.42 37.72 -5.81
C TYR A 535 3.82 38.57 -4.60
N GLY A 536 3.36 39.83 -4.55
CA GLY A 536 3.55 40.75 -3.42
C GLY A 536 2.84 40.31 -2.11
N PRO A 537 3.01 41.06 -1.01
CA PRO A 537 3.09 40.57 0.39
C PRO A 537 1.84 39.89 1.00
N ALA A 538 0.76 39.70 0.25
CA ALA A 538 -0.43 39.00 0.72
C ALA A 538 -0.38 37.47 0.48
N ALA A 539 0.61 36.97 -0.27
CA ALA A 539 0.83 35.54 -0.48
C ALA A 539 2.15 35.11 0.16
N SER A 540 2.09 34.37 1.27
CA SER A 540 3.27 33.77 1.91
C SER A 540 3.82 32.61 1.07
N MET A 541 4.52 32.93 -0.03
CA MET A 541 5.47 32.04 -0.68
C MET A 541 6.74 32.86 -0.95
N SER A 542 7.70 32.77 -0.03
CA SER A 542 9.00 33.43 -0.15
C SER A 542 9.83 32.77 -1.24
N LEU A 543 9.65 33.21 -2.49
CA LEU A 543 10.57 32.96 -3.60
C LEU A 543 11.36 34.25 -3.86
N VAL A 544 12.42 34.46 -3.07
CA VAL A 544 13.40 35.51 -3.34
C VAL A 544 14.19 35.07 -4.59
N LEU A 545 13.84 35.66 -5.73
CA LEU A 545 14.56 35.52 -7.00
C LEU A 545 15.88 36.30 -6.91
N MET A 546 16.96 35.64 -6.52
CA MET A 546 18.32 36.15 -6.75
C MET A 546 18.74 35.91 -8.22
N PRO A 547 19.59 36.79 -8.80
CA PRO A 547 20.06 36.63 -10.16
C PRO A 547 20.97 35.39 -10.26
N LEU A 548 20.59 34.45 -11.12
CA LEU A 548 21.49 33.37 -11.55
C LEU A 548 22.51 33.96 -12.52
N SER A 549 23.72 34.24 -12.02
CA SER A 549 24.93 34.36 -12.84
C SER A 549 25.56 32.99 -13.05
#